data_AF-A0A146KJY6-F1
#
_entry.id   AF-A0A146KJY6-F1
#
_cell.length_a   1.000
_cell.length_b   1.000
_cell.length_c   1.000
_cell.angle_alpha   90.00
_cell.angle_beta   90.00
_cell.angle_gamma   90.00
#
_symmetry.space_group_name_H-M   'P 1'
#
loop_
_entity.id
_entity.type
_entity.pdbx_description
1 polymer ?
#
loop_
_entity_poly.entity_id
_entity_poly.type
_entity_poly.pdbx_seq_one_letter_code
_entity_poly.pdbx_strand_id
1 'polypeptide(L)'
;MHLDSKLNWKYHIEKKNQELKIKFRKMYWLMGRNSHLSLHNKLLIYKQILRPIWTYGIQLWGCAKKSNIKTIQTRQNIILRSIVQAPWFMRNDDIHRDLRVEMVTEIIAKYARKHEHRLHKHENLEMLNVLNNEGELRRLKRNKPLDLIVLCK
;
A
#
# COMPACT_ATOMS: atom_id res chain seq x y z
N MET A 1 -18.96 -3.78 -5.82
CA MET A 1 -17.77 -4.26 -5.07
C MET A 1 -17.75 -5.78 -5.21
N HIS A 2 -16.67 -6.40 -5.71
CA HIS A 2 -16.62 -7.87 -5.82
C HIS A 2 -15.97 -8.43 -4.56
N LEU A 3 -16.72 -9.25 -3.81
CA LEU A 3 -16.21 -10.00 -2.68
C LEU A 3 -15.84 -11.40 -3.15
N ASP A 4 -14.55 -11.73 -3.15
CA ASP A 4 -14.09 -13.08 -3.48
C ASP A 4 -14.55 -14.05 -2.39
N SER A 5 -15.06 -15.23 -2.76
CA SER A 5 -15.49 -16.26 -1.79
C SER A 5 -14.40 -16.67 -0.79
N LYS A 6 -13.12 -16.54 -1.19
CA LYS A 6 -11.96 -16.84 -0.37
C LYS A 6 -11.29 -15.60 0.24
N LEU A 7 -11.81 -14.39 -0.01
CA LEU A 7 -11.22 -13.10 0.40
C LEU A 7 -9.72 -13.00 0.08
N ASN A 8 -9.33 -13.45 -1.12
CA ASN A 8 -7.93 -13.36 -1.57
C ASN A 8 -7.57 -11.95 -2.08
N TRP A 9 -8.57 -11.11 -2.31
CA TRP A 9 -8.47 -9.73 -2.81
C TRP A 9 -7.74 -9.61 -4.15
N LYS A 10 -7.55 -10.70 -4.88
CA LYS A 10 -6.76 -10.73 -6.12
C LYS A 10 -7.39 -9.83 -7.16
N TYR A 11 -8.68 -10.03 -7.42
CA TYR A 11 -9.42 -9.25 -8.42
C TYR A 11 -9.44 -7.77 -8.06
N HIS A 12 -9.65 -7.45 -6.78
CA HIS A 12 -9.65 -6.06 -6.32
C HIS A 12 -8.29 -5.38 -6.50
N ILE A 13 -7.21 -6.03 -6.07
CA ILE A 13 -5.83 -5.53 -6.22
C ILE A 13 -5.48 -5.35 -7.69
N GLU A 14 -5.83 -6.31 -8.53
CA GLU A 14 -5.61 -6.23 -9.98
C GLU A 14 -6.33 -5.03 -10.60
N LYS A 15 -7.62 -4.86 -10.26
CA LYS A 15 -8.40 -3.70 -10.69
C LYS A 15 -7.76 -2.38 -10.25
N LYS A 16 -7.31 -2.28 -8.99
CA LYS A 16 -6.61 -1.09 -8.48
C LYS A 16 -5.27 -0.84 -9.16
N ASN A 17 -4.53 -1.89 -9.49
CA ASN A 17 -3.29 -1.77 -10.24
C ASN A 17 -3.53 -1.30 -11.69
N GLN A 18 -4.61 -1.78 -12.34
CA GLN A 18 -5.03 -1.31 -13.65
C GLN A 18 -5.49 0.16 -13.61
N GLU A 19 -6.30 0.53 -12.63
CA GLU A 19 -6.75 1.90 -12.40
C GLU A 19 -5.55 2.85 -12.21
N LEU A 20 -4.59 2.47 -11.36
CA LEU A 20 -3.35 3.21 -11.13
C LEU A 20 -2.52 3.35 -12.41
N LYS A 21 -2.40 2.28 -13.21
CA LYS A 21 -1.69 2.28 -14.50
C LYS A 21 -2.34 3.25 -15.50
N ILE A 22 -3.67 3.22 -15.61
CA ILE A 22 -4.42 4.10 -16.53
C ILE A 22 -4.27 5.56 -16.08
N LYS A 23 -4.46 5.84 -14.79
CA LYS A 23 -4.33 7.21 -14.25
C LYS A 23 -2.92 7.76 -14.44
N PHE A 24 -1.89 6.95 -14.16
CA PHE A 24 -0.50 7.33 -14.39
C PHE A 24 -0.23 7.64 -15.87
N ARG A 25 -0.69 6.80 -16.81
CA ARG A 25 -0.55 7.04 -18.25
C ARG A 25 -1.19 8.36 -18.68
N LYS A 26 -2.39 8.67 -18.19
CA LYS A 26 -3.08 9.94 -18.48
C LYS A 26 -2.31 11.17 -17.96
N MET A 27 -1.53 11.01 -16.90
CA MET A 27 -0.73 12.08 -16.29
C MET A 27 0.75 12.01 -16.67
N TYR A 28 1.13 11.12 -17.58
CA TYR A 28 2.53 10.90 -17.92
C TYR A 28 3.19 12.16 -18.51
N TRP A 29 2.42 12.98 -19.22
CA TRP A 29 2.89 14.26 -19.74
C TRP A 29 3.28 15.27 -18.65
N LEU A 30 2.71 15.18 -17.44
CA LEU A 30 3.03 16.04 -16.29
C LEU A 30 4.16 15.49 -15.42
N MET A 31 4.23 14.18 -15.22
CA MET A 31 5.17 13.57 -14.27
C MET A 31 6.36 12.87 -14.93
N GLY A 32 6.29 12.65 -16.25
CA GLY A 32 7.29 11.91 -16.99
C GLY A 32 8.58 12.69 -17.21
N ARG A 33 9.49 12.04 -17.94
CA ARG A 33 10.81 12.55 -18.33
C ARG A 33 10.79 13.90 -19.04
N ASN A 34 9.83 14.11 -19.94
CA ASN A 34 9.77 15.31 -20.77
C ASN A 34 9.07 16.49 -20.08
N SER A 35 8.59 16.32 -18.85
CA SER A 35 7.94 17.39 -18.11
C SER A 35 8.97 18.31 -17.46
N HIS A 36 8.82 19.62 -17.66
CA HIS A 36 9.62 20.68 -17.04
C HIS A 36 9.24 20.96 -15.58
N LEU A 37 8.26 20.26 -15.01
CA LEU A 37 7.90 20.43 -13.60
C LEU A 37 9.05 20.04 -12.67
N SER A 38 9.18 20.78 -11.56
CA SER A 38 10.13 20.44 -10.51
C SER A 38 9.85 19.05 -9.92
N LEU A 39 10.89 18.39 -9.43
CA LEU A 39 10.74 17.09 -8.76
C LEU A 39 9.73 17.15 -7.61
N HIS A 40 9.76 18.24 -6.84
CA HIS A 40 8.82 18.47 -5.75
C HIS A 40 7.35 18.43 -6.23
N ASN A 41 7.04 19.13 -7.31
CA ASN A 41 5.66 19.19 -7.85
C ASN A 41 5.23 17.83 -8.42
N LYS A 42 6.13 17.11 -9.11
CA LYS A 42 5.85 15.75 -9.59
C LYS A 42 5.55 14.78 -8.44
N LEU A 43 6.33 14.86 -7.35
CA LEU A 43 6.11 14.08 -6.14
C LEU A 43 4.80 14.47 -5.44
N LEU A 44 4.44 15.75 -5.44
CA LEU A 44 3.19 16.23 -4.85
C LEU A 44 1.99 15.61 -5.56
N ILE A 45 2.00 15.61 -6.91
CA ILE A 45 0.97 14.97 -7.74
C ILE A 45 0.88 13.46 -7.42
N TYR A 46 2.02 12.78 -7.31
CA TYR A 46 2.03 11.37 -6.92
C TYR A 46 1.37 11.15 -5.54
N LYS A 47 1.74 11.95 -4.53
CA LYS A 47 1.22 11.83 -3.16
C LYS A 47 -0.28 12.14 -3.07
N GLN A 48 -0.76 13.12 -3.84
CA GLN A 48 -2.14 13.58 -3.78
C GLN A 48 -3.10 12.76 -4.65
N ILE A 49 -2.66 12.29 -5.83
CA ILE A 49 -3.58 11.68 -6.81
C ILE A 49 -3.35 10.19 -6.96
N LEU A 50 -2.09 9.74 -7.07
CA LEU A 50 -1.79 8.34 -7.37
C LEU A 50 -1.75 7.47 -6.11
N ARG A 51 -1.16 7.98 -5.03
CA ARG A 51 -1.07 7.27 -3.74
C ARG A 51 -2.45 6.88 -3.19
N PRO A 52 -3.48 7.74 -3.19
CA PRO A 52 -4.80 7.37 -2.66
C PRO A 52 -5.50 6.21 -3.38
N ILE A 53 -5.24 6.01 -4.68
CA ILE A 53 -5.89 4.97 -5.50
C ILE A 53 -5.74 3.58 -4.86
N TRP A 54 -4.52 3.28 -4.39
CA TRP A 54 -4.25 2.03 -3.69
C TRP A 54 -4.37 2.20 -2.18
N THR A 55 -3.96 3.34 -1.60
CA THR A 55 -3.98 3.52 -0.13
C THR A 55 -5.38 3.36 0.46
N TYR A 56 -6.43 3.79 -0.25
CA TYR A 56 -7.81 3.69 0.22
C TYR A 56 -8.26 2.25 0.51
N GLY A 57 -7.77 1.28 -0.26
CA GLY A 57 -8.16 -0.13 -0.09
C GLY A 57 -7.31 -0.91 0.92
N ILE A 58 -6.26 -0.30 1.50
CA ILE A 58 -5.31 -1.01 2.38
C ILE A 58 -5.99 -1.69 3.57
N GLN A 59 -7.02 -1.07 4.16
CA GLN A 59 -7.73 -1.68 5.29
C GLN A 59 -8.48 -2.96 4.89
N LEU A 60 -8.85 -3.10 3.60
CA LEU A 60 -9.53 -4.28 3.08
C LEU A 60 -8.53 -5.34 2.64
N TRP A 61 -7.57 -4.95 1.79
CA TRP A 61 -6.67 -5.91 1.14
C TRP A 61 -5.26 -5.95 1.72
N GLY A 62 -4.95 -5.18 2.77
CA GLY A 62 -3.62 -5.13 3.40
C GLY A 62 -3.15 -6.47 3.96
N CYS A 63 -4.08 -7.37 4.26
CA CYS A 63 -3.82 -8.76 4.67
C CYS A 63 -3.69 -9.75 3.50
N ALA A 64 -3.74 -9.28 2.25
CA ALA A 64 -3.63 -10.14 1.08
C ALA A 64 -2.26 -10.81 0.99
N LYS A 65 -2.15 -11.83 0.11
CA LYS A 65 -0.88 -12.53 -0.12
C LYS A 65 0.23 -11.54 -0.51
N LYS A 66 1.46 -11.81 -0.02
CA LYS A 66 2.67 -11.02 -0.33
C LYS A 66 2.87 -10.80 -1.84
N SER A 67 2.57 -11.81 -2.66
CA SER A 67 2.65 -11.70 -4.13
C SER A 67 1.71 -10.62 -4.68
N ASN A 68 0.48 -10.51 -4.16
CA ASN A 68 -0.48 -9.50 -4.61
C ASN A 68 -0.03 -8.10 -4.16
N ILE A 69 0.41 -7.94 -2.92
CA ILE A 69 0.95 -6.65 -2.41
C ILE A 69 2.15 -6.21 -3.25
N LYS A 70 3.04 -7.15 -3.60
CA LYS A 70 4.20 -6.89 -4.47
C LYS A 70 3.81 -6.31 -5.83
N THR A 71 2.65 -6.66 -6.39
CA THR A 71 2.21 -6.06 -7.67
C THR A 71 1.97 -4.56 -7.58
N ILE A 72 1.43 -4.07 -6.44
CA ILE A 72 1.22 -2.65 -6.19
C ILE A 72 2.57 -1.98 -5.90
N GLN A 73 3.45 -2.61 -5.10
CA GLN A 73 4.80 -2.10 -4.85
C GLN A 73 5.59 -1.92 -6.16
N THR A 74 5.56 -2.91 -7.05
CA THR A 74 6.22 -2.81 -8.35
C THR A 74 5.67 -1.64 -9.16
N ARG A 75 4.36 -1.39 -9.12
CA ARG A 75 3.76 -0.24 -9.80
C ARG A 75 4.21 1.09 -9.18
N GLN A 76 4.25 1.18 -7.84
CA GLN A 76 4.81 2.34 -7.14
C GLN A 76 6.26 2.60 -7.57
N ASN A 77 7.11 1.57 -7.60
CA ASN A 77 8.51 1.69 -8.00
C ASN A 77 8.64 2.21 -9.45
N ILE A 78 7.86 1.65 -10.39
CA ILE A 78 7.84 2.13 -11.78
C ILE A 78 7.49 3.61 -11.87
N ILE A 79 6.48 4.06 -11.11
CA ILE A 79 6.05 5.46 -11.10
C ILE A 79 7.15 6.36 -10.54
N LEU A 80 7.71 6.03 -9.37
CA LEU A 80 8.77 6.81 -8.74
C LEU A 80 10.00 6.91 -9.64
N ARG A 81 10.44 5.79 -10.22
CA ARG A 81 11.54 5.75 -11.18
C ARG A 81 11.30 6.63 -12.40
N SER A 82 10.06 6.67 -12.90
CA SER A 82 9.70 7.54 -14.01
C SER A 82 9.72 9.02 -13.63
N ILE A 83 9.44 9.37 -12.38
CA ILE A 83 9.46 10.75 -11.88
C ILE A 83 10.91 11.26 -11.78
N VAL A 84 11.81 10.45 -11.22
CA VAL A 84 13.23 10.82 -11.04
C VAL A 84 14.13 10.49 -12.24
N GLN A 85 13.59 9.81 -13.26
CA GLN A 85 14.35 9.31 -14.41
C GLN A 85 15.51 8.39 -14.00
N ALA A 86 15.26 7.50 -13.02
CA ALA A 86 16.30 6.68 -12.42
C ALA A 86 16.86 5.60 -13.39
N PRO A 87 18.20 5.47 -13.50
CA PRO A 87 18.87 4.40 -14.24
C PRO A 87 18.58 3.01 -13.65
N TRP A 88 18.58 1.96 -14.48
CA TRP A 88 18.17 0.60 -14.11
C TRP A 88 18.91 0.00 -12.89
N PHE A 89 20.18 0.37 -12.69
CA PHE A 89 21.03 -0.14 -11.61
C PHE A 89 20.75 0.51 -10.24
N MET A 90 20.01 1.63 -10.20
CA MET A 90 19.65 2.29 -8.95
C MET A 90 18.64 1.44 -8.16
N ARG A 91 18.94 1.15 -6.89
CA ARG A 91 18.06 0.33 -6.05
C ARG A 91 16.78 1.09 -5.73
N ASN A 92 15.67 0.38 -5.67
CA ASN A 92 14.38 1.00 -5.32
C ASN A 92 14.41 1.58 -3.89
N ASP A 93 15.09 0.91 -2.97
CA ASP A 93 15.19 1.36 -1.57
C ASP A 93 15.89 2.72 -1.46
N ASP A 94 16.91 2.96 -2.30
CA ASP A 94 17.58 4.27 -2.38
C ASP A 94 16.62 5.36 -2.87
N ILE A 95 15.85 5.05 -3.93
CA ILE A 95 14.82 5.98 -4.45
C ILE A 95 13.77 6.31 -3.39
N HIS A 96 13.33 5.31 -2.64
CA HIS A 96 12.36 5.50 -1.55
C HIS A 96 12.90 6.37 -0.43
N ARG A 97 14.15 6.12 -0.01
CA ARG A 97 14.86 6.89 1.02
C ARG A 97 15.05 8.34 0.60
N ASP A 98 15.57 8.58 -0.61
CA ASP A 98 15.90 9.92 -1.09
C ASP A 98 14.65 10.77 -1.35
N LEU A 99 13.58 10.15 -1.88
CA LEU A 99 12.29 10.84 -2.09
C LEU A 99 11.43 10.93 -0.82
N ARG A 100 11.85 10.29 0.28
CA ARG A 100 11.09 10.15 1.53
C ARG A 100 9.66 9.66 1.28
N VAL A 101 9.55 8.60 0.47
CA VAL A 101 8.27 7.95 0.14
C VAL A 101 8.25 6.57 0.78
N GLU A 102 7.26 6.34 1.64
CA GLU A 102 7.06 5.04 2.29
C GLU A 102 6.70 3.95 1.27
N MET A 103 7.17 2.73 1.49
CA MET A 103 6.76 1.55 0.73
C MET A 103 5.31 1.16 1.05
N VAL A 104 4.68 0.40 0.16
CA VAL A 104 3.31 -0.12 0.36
C VAL A 104 3.22 -0.93 1.66
N THR A 105 4.21 -1.77 1.95
CA THR A 105 4.27 -2.61 3.15
C THR A 105 4.36 -1.78 4.44
N GLU A 106 5.16 -0.73 4.44
CA GLU A 106 5.30 0.20 5.58
C GLU A 106 3.98 0.93 5.84
N ILE A 107 3.29 1.34 4.78
CA ILE A 107 1.99 2.00 4.89
C ILE A 107 0.95 1.02 5.41
N ILE A 108 0.92 -0.23 4.94
CA ILE A 108 0.03 -1.27 5.49
C ILE A 108 0.24 -1.41 7.01
N ALA A 109 1.48 -1.53 7.46
CA ALA A 109 1.81 -1.63 8.89
C ALA A 109 1.41 -0.37 9.68
N LYS A 110 1.60 0.81 9.11
CA LYS A 110 1.18 2.09 9.70
C LYS A 110 -0.33 2.18 9.87
N TYR A 111 -1.11 1.74 8.87
CA TYR A 111 -2.56 1.71 8.96
C TYR A 111 -3.06 0.66 9.96
N ALA A 112 -2.38 -0.48 10.08
CA ALA A 112 -2.67 -1.50 11.09
C ALA A 112 -2.47 -0.95 12.52
N ARG A 113 -1.31 -0.35 12.80
CA ARG A 113 -1.03 0.31 14.10
C ARG A 113 -1.99 1.44 14.42
N LYS A 114 -2.34 2.27 13.42
CA LYS A 114 -3.34 3.32 13.61
C LYS A 114 -4.72 2.75 13.94
N HIS A 115 -5.06 1.58 13.38
CA HIS A 115 -6.32 0.92 13.70
C HIS A 115 -6.33 0.39 15.14
N GLU A 116 -5.28 -0.30 15.55
CA GLU A 116 -5.07 -0.78 16.92
C GLU A 116 -5.17 0.37 17.94
N HIS A 117 -4.43 1.46 17.72
CA HIS A 117 -4.48 2.62 18.62
C HIS A 117 -5.90 3.21 18.75
N ARG A 118 -6.69 3.20 17.67
CA ARG A 118 -8.09 3.63 17.74
C ARG A 118 -8.96 2.67 18.54
N LEU A 119 -8.70 1.36 18.48
CA LEU A 119 -9.43 0.38 19.29
C LEU A 119 -9.14 0.58 20.77
N HIS A 120 -7.90 0.86 21.15
CA HIS A 120 -7.55 1.19 22.55
C HIS A 120 -8.19 2.47 23.07
N LYS A 121 -8.45 3.46 22.21
CA LYS A 121 -9.09 4.72 22.59
C LYS A 121 -10.63 4.64 22.58
N HIS A 122 -11.20 3.58 22.04
CA HIS A 122 -12.64 3.49 21.86
C HIS A 122 -13.36 3.31 23.22
N GLU A 123 -14.50 3.97 23.41
CA GLU A 123 -15.25 3.94 24.67
C GLU A 123 -15.74 2.53 25.03
N ASN A 124 -16.12 1.74 24.02
CA ASN A 124 -16.52 0.36 24.19
C ASN A 124 -15.30 -0.56 24.41
N LEU A 125 -15.19 -1.09 25.64
CA LEU A 125 -14.13 -2.02 26.06
C LEU A 125 -14.14 -3.34 25.26
N GLU A 126 -15.29 -3.79 24.74
CA GLU A 126 -15.41 -5.00 23.93
C GLU A 126 -14.63 -4.90 22.60
N MET A 127 -14.32 -3.69 22.15
CA MET A 127 -13.50 -3.49 20.95
C MET A 127 -12.07 -4.01 21.11
N LEU A 128 -11.58 -4.14 22.36
CA LEU A 128 -10.28 -4.73 22.67
C LEU A 128 -10.29 -6.25 22.47
N ASN A 129 -11.44 -6.91 22.65
CA ASN A 129 -11.56 -8.36 22.44
C ASN A 129 -11.30 -8.75 20.99
N VAL A 130 -11.47 -7.84 20.03
CA VAL A 130 -11.09 -8.03 18.62
C VAL A 130 -9.57 -8.25 18.46
N LEU A 131 -8.75 -7.76 19.38
CA LEU A 131 -7.29 -7.92 19.35
C LEU A 131 -6.81 -9.22 20.01
N ASN A 132 -7.64 -9.89 20.80
CA ASN A 132 -7.29 -11.11 21.51
C ASN A 132 -7.35 -12.32 20.55
N ASN A 133 -6.21 -12.98 20.31
CA ASN A 133 -6.10 -14.21 19.49
C ASN A 133 -5.60 -15.43 20.30
N GLU A 134 -5.64 -15.36 21.63
CA GLU A 134 -5.14 -16.45 22.47
C GLU A 134 -5.89 -17.76 22.14
N GLY A 135 -5.13 -18.80 21.77
CA GLY A 135 -5.69 -20.12 21.47
C GLY A 135 -6.26 -20.35 20.07
N GLU A 136 -6.13 -19.42 19.11
CA GLU A 136 -6.62 -19.66 17.74
C GLU A 136 -5.81 -20.75 17.00
N LEU A 137 -6.37 -21.96 16.94
CA LEU A 137 -5.89 -23.01 16.04
C LEU A 137 -6.32 -22.70 14.59
N ARG A 138 -5.38 -22.20 13.78
CA ARG A 138 -5.65 -21.84 12.38
C ARG A 138 -5.34 -22.98 11.43
N ARG A 139 -6.36 -23.49 10.72
CA ARG A 139 -6.16 -24.46 9.61
C ARG A 139 -5.32 -23.89 8.46
N LEU A 140 -5.50 -22.61 8.11
CA LEU A 140 -4.81 -21.95 7.01
C LEU A 140 -3.90 -20.83 7.52
N LYS A 141 -2.64 -20.81 7.05
CA LYS A 141 -1.64 -19.76 7.35
C LYS A 141 -1.91 -18.50 6.52
N ARG A 142 -3.00 -17.80 6.82
CA ARG A 142 -3.34 -16.50 6.22
C ARG A 142 -2.98 -15.38 7.18
N ASN A 143 -2.46 -14.28 6.65
CA ASN A 143 -2.24 -13.08 7.44
C ASN A 143 -3.59 -12.50 7.87
N LYS A 144 -3.73 -12.27 9.18
CA LYS A 144 -4.81 -11.49 9.77
C LYS A 144 -4.34 -10.07 10.08
N PRO A 145 -5.26 -9.12 10.32
CA PRO A 145 -4.92 -7.74 10.66
C PRO A 145 -3.94 -7.62 11.84
N LEU A 146 -4.07 -8.50 12.83
CA LEU A 146 -3.20 -8.58 14.00
C LEU A 146 -1.77 -8.99 13.68
N ASP A 147 -1.60 -9.91 12.72
CA ASP A 147 -0.27 -10.36 12.31
C ASP A 147 0.53 -9.19 11.67
N LEU A 148 -0.15 -8.17 11.12
CA LEU A 148 0.48 -6.97 10.56
C LEU A 148 1.11 -6.06 11.63
N ILE A 149 0.72 -6.21 12.89
CA ILE A 149 1.24 -5.45 14.03
C ILE A 149 2.46 -6.18 14.61
N VAL A 150 2.36 -7.51 14.76
CA VAL A 150 3.40 -8.35 15.39
C VAL A 150 4.63 -8.53 14.50
N LEU A 151 4.47 -8.59 13.18
CA LEU A 151 5.58 -8.74 12.22
C LEU A 151 6.49 -7.49 12.10
N CYS A 152 6.26 -6.46 12.90
CA CYS A 152 7.03 -5.22 12.94
C CYS A 152 7.87 -5.05 14.22
N LYS A 153 8.04 -6.09 15.05
CA LYS A 153 9.05 -6.16 16.11
C LYS A 153 10.32 -6.82 15.61
#